data_AF-A0A5C6DUW6-F1
#
_entry.id   AF-A0A5C6DUW6-F1
#
_cell.length_a   1.000
_cell.length_b   1.000
_cell.length_c   1.000
_cell.angle_alpha   90.00
_cell.angle_beta   90.00
_cell.angle_gamma   90.00
#
_symmetry.space_group_name_H-M   'P 1'
#
loop_
_entity.id
_entity.type
_entity.pdbx_description
1 polymer ?
#
loop_
_entity_poly.entity_id
_entity_poly.type
_entity_poly.pdbx_seq_one_letter_code
_entity_poly.pdbx_strand_id
1 'polypeptide(L)'
;MLTTRCFWPQCCGEKGTPGDWIYQYDWLKSWSWIPDELGAKELIWVQNQNDKLHGNGLFYDVQVDREEQSPIPESELTSEPKVVYRMFAEAIATMPATNPTYQEKTKQKQATTKTLLDEGRSRIEQAGVFWMPLDWPTVSRHSCLRGVGV
;
A
#
# COMPACT_ATOMS: atom_id res chain seq x y z
N MET A 1 7.47 -10.29 19.77
CA MET A 1 7.99 -9.37 20.80
C MET A 1 7.60 -7.96 20.41
N LEU A 2 6.84 -7.24 21.25
CA LEU A 2 6.61 -5.81 21.06
C LEU A 2 7.85 -5.06 21.59
N THR A 3 8.56 -4.34 20.72
CA THR A 3 9.88 -3.73 20.99
C THR A 3 9.80 -2.26 21.37
N THR A 4 8.61 -1.74 21.71
CA THR A 4 8.45 -0.32 22.05
C THR A 4 8.95 -0.03 23.47
N ARG A 5 10.00 0.80 23.56
CA ARG A 5 10.50 1.34 24.84
C ARG A 5 9.50 2.39 25.35
N CYS A 6 9.18 2.37 26.64
CA CYS A 6 8.23 3.32 27.21
C CYS A 6 8.88 4.70 27.41
N PHE A 7 8.09 5.76 27.26
CA PHE A 7 8.52 7.14 27.48
C PHE A 7 8.46 7.55 28.97
N TRP A 8 8.00 6.65 29.85
CA TRP A 8 7.73 6.95 31.25
C TRP A 8 8.93 7.52 32.02
N PRO A 9 10.17 7.00 31.87
CA PRO A 9 11.33 7.56 32.57
C PRO A 9 11.52 9.06 32.27
N GLN A 10 11.34 9.48 31.01
CA GLN A 10 11.46 10.88 30.62
C GLN A 10 10.38 11.76 31.24
N CYS A 11 9.16 11.23 31.44
CA CYS A 11 8.10 11.92 32.16
C CYS A 11 8.42 12.13 33.65
N CYS A 12 9.24 11.26 34.24
CA CYS A 12 9.72 11.38 35.62
C CYS A 12 11.00 12.23 35.76
N GLY A 13 11.50 12.82 34.67
CA GLY A 13 12.77 13.56 34.66
C GLY A 13 14.02 12.68 34.61
N GLU A 14 13.85 11.37 34.39
CA GLU A 14 14.95 10.42 34.22
C GLU A 14 15.43 10.36 32.77
N LYS A 15 16.66 9.85 32.57
CA LYS A 15 17.23 9.68 31.23
C LYS A 15 16.50 8.56 30.49
N GLY A 16 15.88 8.90 29.36
CA GLY A 16 15.27 7.91 28.46
C GLY A 16 16.29 7.05 27.72
N THR A 17 15.80 6.00 27.08
CA THR A 17 16.61 5.12 26.21
C THR A 17 16.03 5.15 24.80
N PRO A 18 16.24 6.23 24.01
CA PRO A 18 15.71 6.33 22.66
C PRO A 18 16.17 5.12 21.82
N GLY A 19 15.29 4.64 20.94
CA GLY A 19 15.65 3.63 19.96
C GLY A 19 16.63 4.19 18.93
N ASP A 20 17.42 3.32 18.33
CA ASP A 20 18.40 3.72 17.31
C ASP A 20 17.72 4.20 16.02
N TRP A 21 16.50 3.71 15.77
CA TRP A 21 15.65 4.06 14.64
C TRP A 21 14.19 3.68 14.89
N ILE A 22 13.30 4.21 14.06
CA ILE A 22 11.89 3.81 13.96
C ILE A 22 11.59 3.38 12.53
N TYR A 23 10.51 2.61 12.35
CA TYR A 23 10.04 2.19 11.03
C TYR A 23 8.53 2.40 10.91
N GLN A 24 8.07 2.61 9.69
CA GLN A 24 6.65 2.82 9.43
C GLN A 24 6.27 2.32 8.02
N TYR A 25 5.02 1.87 7.93
CA TYR A 25 4.31 1.71 6.67
C TYR A 25 3.42 2.93 6.48
N ASP A 26 3.54 3.61 5.35
CA ASP A 26 2.66 4.71 5.00
C ASP A 26 2.02 4.47 3.64
N TRP A 27 0.76 4.87 3.50
CA TRP A 27 0.13 4.93 2.19
C TRP A 27 0.17 6.36 1.73
N LEU A 28 0.67 6.55 0.52
CA LEU A 28 0.60 7.83 -0.14
C LEU A 28 -0.86 8.22 -0.31
N LYS A 29 -1.31 9.11 0.57
CA LYS A 29 -2.49 9.92 0.29
C LYS A 29 -2.12 10.77 -0.92
N SER A 30 -3.01 10.86 -1.89
CA SER A 30 -2.84 11.64 -3.13
C SER A 30 -2.56 13.11 -2.77
N TRP A 31 -1.30 13.42 -2.51
CA TRP A 31 -0.80 14.69 -2.03
C TRP A 31 0.34 15.12 -2.96
N SER A 32 0.35 16.40 -3.35
CA SER A 32 1.15 16.91 -4.47
C SER A 32 2.67 16.99 -4.20
N TRP A 33 3.12 16.71 -2.98
CA TRP A 33 4.50 16.94 -2.55
C TRP A 33 5.33 15.65 -2.41
N ILE A 34 4.76 14.49 -2.72
CA ILE A 34 5.49 13.23 -2.67
C ILE A 34 6.34 13.10 -3.95
N PRO A 35 7.66 12.89 -3.84
CA PRO A 35 8.50 12.58 -5.00
C PRO A 35 7.92 11.44 -5.84
N ASP A 36 7.81 11.63 -7.16
CA ASP A 36 7.29 10.62 -8.09
C ASP A 36 8.05 9.28 -8.00
N GLU A 37 9.33 9.35 -7.60
CA GLU A 37 10.27 8.24 -7.43
C GLU A 37 9.88 7.26 -6.31
N LEU A 38 9.04 7.70 -5.37
CA LEU A 38 8.49 6.86 -4.28
C LEU A 38 7.32 5.97 -4.78
N GLY A 39 6.76 6.27 -5.96
CA GLY A 39 5.72 5.47 -6.61
C GLY A 39 4.33 5.62 -5.99
N ALA A 40 3.38 4.75 -6.33
CA ALA A 40 1.99 4.78 -5.80
C ALA A 40 1.68 3.62 -4.83
N LYS A 41 2.72 2.92 -4.38
CA LYS A 41 2.60 1.74 -3.51
C LYS A 41 2.76 2.16 -2.05
N GLU A 42 2.47 1.22 -1.15
CA GLU A 42 2.77 1.36 0.27
C GLU A 42 4.26 1.69 0.44
N LEU A 43 4.54 2.81 1.10
CA LEU A 43 5.89 3.22 1.45
C LEU A 43 6.30 2.53 2.73
N ILE A 44 7.49 1.95 2.69
CA ILE A 44 8.19 1.45 3.87
C ILE A 44 9.38 2.36 4.04
N TRP A 45 9.58 2.87 5.24
CA TRP A 45 10.77 3.64 5.55
C TRP A 45 11.25 3.39 6.98
N VAL A 46 12.55 3.61 7.16
CA VAL A 46 13.26 3.58 8.44
C VAL A 46 13.94 4.92 8.63
N GLN A 47 13.87 5.49 9.83
CA GLN A 47 14.51 6.77 10.11
C GLN A 47 15.09 6.82 11.54
N ASN A 48 16.11 7.64 11.73
CA ASN A 48 16.57 8.08 13.04
C ASN A 48 16.35 9.61 13.16
N GLN A 49 17.12 10.30 14.00
CA GLN A 49 17.01 11.76 14.15
C GLN A 49 17.56 12.54 12.94
N ASN A 50 18.48 11.96 12.19
CA ASN A 50 19.27 12.64 11.17
C ASN A 50 19.01 12.12 9.75
N ASP A 51 18.70 10.83 9.62
CA ASP A 51 18.69 10.12 8.35
C ASP A 51 17.38 9.36 8.16
N LYS A 52 17.00 9.18 6.90
CA LYS A 52 15.86 8.36 6.50
C LYS A 52 16.17 7.54 5.26
N LEU A 53 15.79 6.26 5.28
CA LEU A 53 15.86 5.35 4.13
C LEU A 53 14.48 4.83 3.79
N HIS A 54 14.09 4.98 2.53
CA HIS A 54 12.90 4.35 1.97
C HIS A 54 13.21 2.97 1.41
N GLY A 55 12.21 2.10 1.35
CA GLY A 55 12.35 0.72 0.86
C GLY A 55 12.73 0.59 -0.61
N ASN A 56 12.61 1.66 -1.39
CA ASN A 56 13.11 1.75 -2.77
C ASN A 56 14.61 2.11 -2.84
N GLY A 57 15.26 2.36 -1.70
CA GLY A 57 16.68 2.68 -1.59
C GLY A 57 17.01 4.17 -1.52
N LEU A 58 16.02 5.07 -1.58
CA LEU A 58 16.24 6.52 -1.47
C LEU A 58 16.60 6.88 -0.04
N PHE A 59 17.77 7.51 0.13
CA PHE A 59 18.34 7.91 1.41
C PHE A 59 18.44 9.44 1.52
N TYR A 60 18.09 9.99 2.67
CA TYR A 60 18.00 11.43 2.89
C TYR A 60 18.60 11.82 4.23
N ASP A 61 19.27 12.99 4.27
CA ASP A 61 19.61 13.70 5.50
C ASP A 61 18.46 14.66 5.85
N VAL A 62 17.62 14.26 6.82
CA VAL A 62 16.42 15.01 7.20
C VAL A 62 16.71 16.23 8.07
N GLN A 63 17.96 16.46 8.50
CA GLN A 63 18.34 17.71 9.19
C GLN A 63 18.47 18.86 8.20
N VAL A 64 18.96 18.60 7.00
CA VAL A 64 19.16 19.61 5.95
C VAL A 64 18.11 19.55 4.85
N ASP A 65 17.55 18.37 4.57
CA ASP A 65 16.52 18.12 3.56
C ASP A 65 15.25 17.54 4.20
N ARG A 66 14.57 18.40 4.96
CA ARG A 66 13.37 18.04 5.70
C ARG A 66 12.19 17.65 4.79
N GLU A 67 12.20 18.11 3.55
CA GLU A 67 11.16 17.80 2.56
C GLU A 67 11.53 16.63 1.65
N GLU A 68 12.67 15.97 1.88
CA GLU A 68 13.11 14.76 1.17
C GLU A 68 13.17 14.98 -0.37
N GLN A 69 13.66 16.15 -0.80
CA GLN A 69 13.74 16.55 -2.19
C GLN A 69 15.04 16.12 -2.89
N SER A 70 16.10 15.85 -2.13
CA SER A 70 17.46 15.62 -2.62
C SER A 70 18.02 14.30 -2.10
N PRO A 71 17.68 13.16 -2.73
CA PRO A 71 18.18 11.87 -2.30
C PRO A 71 19.71 11.79 -2.50
N ILE A 72 20.40 11.22 -1.51
CA ILE A 72 21.85 11.00 -1.54
C ILE A 72 22.11 9.59 -2.09
N PRO A 73 22.79 9.44 -3.24
CA PRO A 73 23.14 8.13 -3.78
C PRO A 73 24.07 7.36 -2.84
N GLU A 74 23.92 6.03 -2.76
CA GLU A 74 24.80 5.19 -1.91
C GLU A 74 26.30 5.37 -2.24
N SER A 75 26.62 5.62 -3.50
CA SER A 75 27.98 5.89 -3.98
C SER A 75 28.60 7.16 -3.42
N GLU A 76 27.77 8.12 -3.00
CA GLU A 76 28.19 9.45 -2.50
C GLU A 76 28.18 9.53 -0.97
N LEU A 77 27.73 8.48 -0.28
CA LEU A 77 27.72 8.43 1.18
C LEU A 77 29.15 8.42 1.75
N THR A 78 29.40 9.34 2.67
CA THR A 78 30.62 9.35 3.48
C THR A 78 30.61 8.22 4.53
N SER A 79 31.69 8.05 5.28
CA SER A 79 31.87 6.90 6.19
C SER A 79 30.75 6.75 7.23
N GLU A 80 30.23 7.85 7.78
CA GLU A 80 29.19 7.82 8.83
C GLU A 80 27.78 7.52 8.28
N PRO A 81 27.22 8.28 7.31
CA PRO A 81 25.92 7.97 6.70
C PRO A 81 25.89 6.58 6.05
N LYS A 82 27.02 6.08 5.57
CA LYS A 82 27.11 4.73 5.00
C LYS A 82 26.90 3.63 6.04
N VAL A 83 27.30 3.85 7.30
CA VAL A 83 27.01 2.91 8.40
C VAL A 83 25.51 2.95 8.72
N VAL A 84 24.91 4.14 8.76
CA VAL A 84 23.48 4.32 9.00
C VAL A 84 22.65 3.67 7.88
N TYR A 85 23.02 3.91 6.62
CA TYR A 85 22.40 3.29 5.46
C TYR A 85 22.37 1.77 5.58
N ARG A 86 23.49 1.14 5.97
CA ARG A 86 23.56 -0.31 6.17
C ARG A 86 22.64 -0.78 7.30
N MET A 87 22.66 -0.10 8.44
CA MET A 87 21.77 -0.40 9.56
C MET A 87 20.29 -0.33 9.15
N PHE A 88 19.92 0.69 8.36
CA PHE A 88 18.56 0.84 7.86
C PHE A 88 18.21 -0.21 6.81
N ALA A 89 19.13 -0.54 5.89
CA ALA A 89 18.92 -1.56 4.89
C ALA A 89 18.69 -2.94 5.53
N GLU A 90 19.45 -3.27 6.58
CA GLU A 90 19.24 -4.47 7.40
C GLU A 90 17.87 -4.44 8.09
N ALA A 91 17.50 -3.30 8.69
CA ALA A 91 16.19 -3.14 9.31
C ALA A 91 15.05 -3.38 8.30
N ILE A 92 15.09 -2.73 7.14
CA ILE A 92 14.10 -2.90 6.06
C ILE A 92 14.05 -4.37 5.60
N ALA A 93 15.20 -5.04 5.48
CA ALA A 93 15.24 -6.45 5.05
C ALA A 93 14.55 -7.41 6.04
N THR A 94 14.48 -7.06 7.34
CA THR A 94 13.76 -7.86 8.34
C THR A 94 12.25 -7.61 8.37
N MET A 95 11.77 -6.56 7.68
CA MET A 95 10.38 -6.15 7.71
C MET A 95 9.56 -6.86 6.62
N PRO A 96 8.28 -7.18 6.88
CA PRO A 96 7.41 -7.69 5.82
C PRO A 96 7.22 -6.64 4.72
N ALA A 97 7.21 -7.06 3.45
CA ALA A 97 7.14 -6.16 2.29
C ALA A 97 5.83 -5.35 2.18
N THR A 98 4.84 -5.62 3.03
CA THR A 98 3.58 -4.87 3.13
C THR A 98 3.06 -4.93 4.55
N ASN A 99 2.21 -3.99 4.95
CA ASN A 99 1.62 -3.99 6.28
C ASN A 99 0.74 -5.25 6.50
N PRO A 100 1.07 -6.10 7.49
CA PRO A 100 0.37 -7.36 7.70
C PRO A 100 -1.11 -7.17 8.04
N THR A 101 -1.45 -6.09 8.75
CA THR A 101 -2.84 -5.74 9.07
C THR A 101 -3.65 -5.40 7.81
N TYR A 102 -3.01 -4.82 6.79
CA TYR A 102 -3.66 -4.57 5.50
C TYR A 102 -3.96 -5.89 4.79
N GLN A 103 -2.97 -6.79 4.73
CA GLN A 103 -3.10 -8.11 4.11
C GLN A 103 -4.27 -8.92 4.67
N GLU A 104 -4.45 -8.91 6.00
CA GLU A 104 -5.56 -9.60 6.66
C GLU A 104 -6.91 -9.03 6.25
N LYS A 105 -7.06 -7.69 6.23
CA LYS A 105 -8.29 -7.02 5.82
C LYS A 105 -8.62 -7.29 4.35
N THR A 106 -7.64 -7.32 3.47
CA THR A 106 -7.87 -7.61 2.03
C THR A 106 -8.36 -9.05 1.86
N LYS A 107 -7.74 -10.01 2.56
CA LYS A 107 -8.15 -11.42 2.53
C LYS A 107 -9.57 -11.60 3.05
N GLN A 108 -9.91 -10.96 4.16
CA GLN A 108 -11.28 -10.99 4.70
C GLN A 108 -12.29 -10.41 3.72
N LYS A 109 -12.00 -9.26 3.11
CA LYS A 109 -12.89 -8.65 2.12
C LYS A 109 -13.11 -9.56 0.91
N GLN A 110 -12.05 -10.16 0.38
CA GLN A 110 -12.13 -11.09 -0.75
C GLN A 110 -12.93 -12.36 -0.38
N ALA A 111 -12.71 -12.92 0.81
CA ALA A 111 -13.46 -14.06 1.30
C ALA A 111 -14.96 -13.74 1.41
N THR A 112 -15.31 -12.60 2.01
CA THR A 112 -16.72 -12.16 2.12
C THR A 112 -17.36 -11.92 0.75
N THR A 113 -16.66 -11.26 -0.19
CA THR A 113 -17.18 -11.06 -1.54
C THR A 113 -17.41 -12.38 -2.27
N LYS A 114 -16.49 -13.33 -2.13
CA LYS A 114 -16.64 -14.67 -2.71
C LYS A 114 -17.85 -15.40 -2.12
N THR A 115 -18.00 -15.40 -0.80
CA THR A 115 -19.14 -16.02 -0.13
C THR A 115 -20.46 -15.40 -0.59
N LEU A 116 -20.55 -14.07 -0.68
CA LEU A 116 -21.75 -13.38 -1.16
C LEU A 116 -22.09 -13.72 -2.63
N LEU A 117 -21.08 -13.86 -3.49
CA LEU A 117 -21.27 -14.27 -4.89
C LEU A 117 -21.75 -15.73 -4.99
N ASP A 118 -21.16 -16.63 -4.21
CA ASP A 118 -21.53 -18.05 -4.18
C ASP A 118 -22.96 -18.24 -3.62
N GLU A 119 -23.32 -17.52 -2.55
CA GLU A 119 -24.69 -17.51 -1.99
C GLU A 119 -25.70 -16.92 -2.97
N GLY A 120 -25.34 -15.81 -3.64
CA GLY A 120 -26.18 -15.19 -4.66
C GLY A 120 -26.45 -16.15 -5.84
N ARG A 121 -25.41 -16.84 -6.31
CA ARG A 121 -25.53 -17.87 -7.36
C ARG A 121 -26.42 -19.03 -6.92
N SER A 122 -26.23 -19.55 -5.72
CA SER A 122 -27.06 -20.64 -5.18
C SER A 122 -28.53 -20.25 -5.06
N ARG A 123 -28.84 -19.00 -4.67
CA ARG A 123 -30.23 -18.51 -4.62
C ARG A 123 -30.88 -18.39 -6.00
N ILE A 124 -30.13 -17.95 -7.01
CA ILE A 124 -30.60 -17.87 -8.40
C ILE A 124 -30.91 -19.28 -8.95
N GLU A 125 -30.02 -20.25 -8.68
CA GLU A 125 -30.19 -21.65 -9.08
C GLU A 125 -31.40 -22.29 -8.37
N GLN A 126 -31.59 -22.03 -7.07
CA GLN A 126 -32.75 -22.51 -6.30
C GLN A 126 -34.08 -21.85 -6.70
N ALA A 127 -34.04 -20.58 -7.14
CA ALA A 127 -35.20 -19.88 -7.66
C ALA A 127 -35.59 -20.31 -9.09
N GLY A 128 -34.85 -21.24 -9.71
CA GLY A 128 -35.14 -21.74 -11.05
C GLY A 128 -34.94 -20.70 -12.16
N VAL A 129 -34.20 -19.63 -11.88
CA VAL A 129 -33.92 -18.56 -12.86
C VAL A 129 -32.79 -19.03 -13.76
N PHE A 130 -33.16 -19.73 -14.84
CA PHE A 130 -32.24 -20.17 -15.89
C PHE A 130 -31.79 -18.96 -16.71
N TRP A 131 -30.49 -18.64 -16.64
CA TRP A 131 -29.88 -17.73 -17.61
C TRP A 131 -29.89 -18.41 -18.98
N MET A 132 -30.85 -18.05 -19.84
CA MET A 132 -30.69 -18.28 -21.27
C MET A 132 -29.48 -17.47 -21.73
N PRO A 133 -28.52 -18.05 -22.48
CA PRO A 133 -27.50 -17.26 -23.14
C PRO A 133 -28.19 -16.22 -24.03
N LEU A 134 -27.73 -14.98 -23.95
CA LEU A 134 -28.16 -13.88 -24.82
C LEU A 134 -27.60 -14.12 -26.23
N ASP A 135 -28.17 -15.08 -26.93
CA ASP A 135 -28.03 -15.21 -28.37
C ASP A 135 -28.92 -14.13 -28.99
N TRP A 136 -28.35 -12.93 -29.08
CA TRP A 136 -28.96 -11.79 -29.75
C TRP A 136 -29.17 -12.15 -31.23
N PRO A 137 -30.40 -12.22 -31.76
CA PRO A 137 -30.55 -12.33 -33.20
C PRO A 137 -30.21 -10.96 -33.79
N THR A 138 -29.23 -10.96 -34.69
CA THR A 138 -28.92 -9.83 -35.56
C THR A 138 -30.17 -9.42 -36.32
N VAL A 139 -30.92 -8.44 -35.81
CA VAL A 139 -32.02 -7.83 -36.56
C VAL A 139 -31.40 -6.99 -37.67
N SER A 140 -31.27 -7.59 -38.84
CA SER A 140 -30.94 -6.90 -40.07
C SER A 140 -32.04 -5.88 -40.36
N ARG A 141 -31.66 -4.59 -40.41
CA ARG A 141 -32.50 -3.52 -40.93
C ARG A 141 -32.72 -3.77 -42.42
N HIS A 142 -33.90 -4.26 -42.81
CA HIS A 142 -34.39 -4.08 -44.18
C HIS A 142 -35.88 -3.71 -44.17
N SER A 143 -36.14 -2.56 -44.76
CA SER A 143 -37.45 -2.01 -45.12
C SER A 143 -38.28 -2.94 -46.01
N CYS A 144 -39.60 -3.00 -45.84
CA CYS A 144 -40.53 -2.91 -46.96
C CYS A 144 -41.99 -2.66 -46.54
N LEU A 145 -42.70 -2.01 -47.44
CA LEU A 145 -44.06 -1.45 -47.40
C LEU A 145 -45.19 -2.50 -47.55
N ARG A 146 -46.44 -1.98 -47.35
CA ARG A 146 -47.79 -2.46 -47.77
C ARG A 146 -48.49 -3.37 -46.74
N GLY A 147 -49.79 -3.26 -46.44
CA GLY A 147 -50.86 -2.39 -46.91
C GLY A 147 -52.22 -2.88 -46.36
N VAL A 148 -53.17 -1.96 -46.18
CA VAL A 148 -54.64 -2.06 -46.35
C VAL A 148 -55.42 -3.26 -45.76
N GLY A 149 -56.29 -2.94 -44.78
CA GLY A 149 -57.74 -3.22 -44.73
C GLY A 149 -58.26 -4.67 -44.66
N VAL A 150 -59.14 -4.93 -43.67
CA VAL A 150 -60.62 -4.97 -43.84
C VAL A 150 -61.26 -4.48 -42.54
#